data_AF-W0DTQ9-F1
#
_entry.id   AF-W0DTQ9-F1
#
_cell.length_a   1.000
_cell.length_b   1.000
_cell.length_c   1.000
_cell.angle_alpha   90.00
_cell.angle_beta   90.00
_cell.angle_gamma   90.00
#
_symmetry.space_group_name_H-M   'P 1'
#
loop_
_entity.id
_entity.type
_entity.pdbx_description
1 polymer ?
#
loop_
_entity_poly.entity_id
_entity_poly.type
_entity_poly.pdbx_seq_one_letter_code
_entity_poly.pdbx_strand_id
1 'polypeptide(L)'
;MIKKWLGGALAAMVLGVASMGAQASMISNAELAAVEAQLELRDQVMQQITRADVQQQLVAMGVSVKDVEQRIAAMTDAEIAQLHSQLQDLPAGAGVIGIALFVFVVFVITDVLGATDIFPFIQPVR
;
A
#
# COMPACT_ATOMS: atom_id res chain seq x y z
N MET A 1 31.27 -24.97 -61.14
CA MET A 1 30.45 -23.78 -60.79
C MET A 1 29.67 -23.92 -59.46
N ILE A 2 29.36 -25.14 -58.99
CA ILE A 2 28.64 -25.41 -57.72
C ILE A 2 29.35 -24.87 -56.45
N LYS A 3 30.69 -24.91 -56.41
CA LYS A 3 31.48 -24.56 -55.21
C LYS A 3 31.40 -23.07 -54.82
N LYS A 4 31.11 -22.19 -55.79
CA LYS A 4 30.93 -20.74 -55.59
C LYS A 4 29.56 -20.40 -55.01
N TRP A 5 28.55 -21.20 -55.34
CA TRP A 5 27.18 -21.04 -54.84
C TRP A 5 27.02 -21.54 -53.39
N LEU A 6 27.74 -22.60 -53.03
CA LEU A 6 27.74 -23.14 -51.68
C LEU A 6 28.35 -22.17 -50.64
N GLY A 7 29.42 -21.46 -51.01
CA GLY A 7 30.04 -20.45 -50.14
C GLY A 7 29.16 -19.21 -49.93
N GLY A 8 28.42 -18.80 -50.96
CA GLY A 8 27.47 -17.69 -50.86
C GLY A 8 26.28 -17.99 -49.94
N ALA A 9 25.74 -19.21 -50.00
CA ALA A 9 24.62 -19.61 -49.14
C ALA A 9 25.03 -19.68 -47.66
N LEU A 10 26.24 -20.13 -47.36
CA LEU A 10 26.74 -20.24 -45.99
C LEU A 10 27.08 -18.86 -45.39
N ALA A 11 27.59 -17.94 -46.20
CA ALA A 11 27.81 -16.55 -45.80
C ALA A 11 26.49 -15.80 -45.53
N ALA A 12 25.47 -16.02 -46.36
CA ALA A 12 24.14 -15.40 -46.18
C ALA A 12 23.45 -15.90 -44.89
N MET A 13 23.65 -17.16 -44.52
CA MET A 13 23.10 -17.74 -43.29
C MET A 13 23.77 -17.17 -42.02
N VAL A 14 25.09 -16.94 -42.05
CA VAL A 14 25.82 -16.32 -40.92
C VAL A 14 25.43 -14.85 -40.72
N LEU A 15 25.21 -14.11 -41.81
CA LEU A 15 24.73 -12.72 -41.77
C LEU A 15 23.29 -12.62 -41.22
N GLY A 16 22.44 -13.62 -41.49
CA GLY A 16 21.08 -13.67 -40.94
C GLY A 16 21.05 -13.81 -39.42
N VAL A 17 21.91 -14.66 -38.85
CA VAL A 17 21.98 -14.89 -37.39
C VAL A 17 22.55 -13.66 -36.65
N ALA A 18 23.49 -12.93 -37.26
CA ALA A 18 24.04 -11.70 -36.67
C ALA A 18 23.02 -10.54 -36.59
N SER A 19 21.88 -10.65 -37.30
CA SER A 19 20.79 -9.66 -37.29
C SER A 19 19.72 -9.93 -36.23
N MET A 20 19.81 -11.04 -35.48
CA MET A 20 18.99 -11.27 -34.29
C MET A 20 19.54 -10.39 -33.16
N GLY A 21 19.23 -9.08 -33.21
CA GLY A 21 19.48 -8.17 -32.12
C GLY A 21 18.69 -8.62 -30.89
N ALA A 22 19.37 -8.73 -29.74
CA ALA A 22 18.70 -8.95 -28.47
C ALA A 22 17.66 -7.84 -28.26
N GLN A 23 16.38 -8.20 -28.18
CA GLN A 23 15.30 -7.28 -27.84
C GLN A 23 15.39 -6.96 -26.34
N ALA A 24 16.31 -6.07 -25.98
CA ALA A 24 16.27 -5.38 -24.71
C ALA A 24 15.14 -4.35 -24.82
N SER A 25 13.95 -4.71 -24.32
CA SER A 25 12.89 -3.73 -24.15
C SER A 25 13.40 -2.65 -23.21
N MET A 26 13.39 -1.40 -23.65
CA MET A 26 13.70 -0.25 -22.81
C MET A 26 12.61 -0.16 -21.74
N ILE A 27 12.90 -0.57 -20.50
CA ILE A 27 12.03 -0.22 -19.37
C ILE A 27 12.02 1.30 -19.28
N SER A 28 10.86 1.88 -19.52
CA SER A 28 10.67 3.32 -19.39
C SER A 28 10.73 3.72 -17.92
N ASN A 29 11.14 4.95 -17.62
CA ASN A 29 11.04 5.50 -16.26
C ASN A 29 9.60 5.41 -15.71
N ALA A 30 8.59 5.40 -16.59
CA ALA A 30 7.19 5.23 -16.21
C ALA A 30 6.87 3.82 -15.68
N GLU A 31 7.47 2.78 -16.25
CA GLU A 31 7.33 1.41 -15.74
C GLU A 31 8.04 1.24 -14.40
N LEU A 32 9.21 1.85 -14.22
CA LEU A 32 9.89 1.89 -12.91
C LEU A 32 9.05 2.60 -11.84
N ALA A 33 8.48 3.76 -12.16
CA ALA A 33 7.61 4.48 -11.23
C ALA A 33 6.33 3.70 -10.88
N ALA A 34 5.77 2.95 -11.84
CA ALA A 34 4.60 2.09 -11.59
C ALA A 34 4.93 0.93 -10.63
N VAL A 35 6.12 0.33 -10.76
CA VAL A 35 6.59 -0.71 -9.84
C VAL A 35 6.83 -0.14 -8.45
N GLU A 36 7.43 1.04 -8.34
CA GLU A 36 7.68 1.72 -7.06
C GLU A 36 6.36 2.07 -6.34
N ALA A 37 5.38 2.61 -7.07
CA ALA A 37 4.06 2.91 -6.52
C ALA A 37 3.34 1.66 -5.98
N GLN A 38 3.50 0.50 -6.63
CA GLN A 38 2.97 -0.78 -6.13
C GLN A 38 3.64 -1.25 -4.84
N LEU A 39 4.96 -1.07 -4.73
CA LEU A 39 5.71 -1.42 -3.52
C LEU A 39 5.30 -0.51 -2.35
N GLU A 40 5.20 0.80 -2.58
CA GLU A 40 4.71 1.75 -1.58
C GLU A 40 3.30 1.41 -1.09
N LEU A 41 2.42 0.99 -2.00
CA LEU A 41 1.05 0.61 -1.67
C LEU A 41 1.00 -0.61 -0.73
N ARG A 42 1.83 -1.62 -1.00
CA ARG A 42 1.98 -2.79 -0.11
C ARG A 42 2.51 -2.38 1.26
N ASP A 43 3.51 -1.51 1.30
CA ASP A 43 4.08 -1.01 2.55
C ASP A 43 3.05 -0.22 3.37
N GLN A 44 2.24 0.61 2.73
CA GLN A 44 1.15 1.34 3.40
C GLN A 44 0.12 0.39 4.02
N VAL A 45 -0.31 -0.65 3.29
CA VAL A 45 -1.22 -1.66 3.81
C VAL A 45 -0.59 -2.39 5.01
N MET A 46 0.68 -2.77 4.90
CA MET A 46 1.41 -3.42 5.99
C MET A 46 1.55 -2.54 7.23
N GLN A 47 1.83 -1.25 7.07
CA GLN A 47 1.89 -0.30 8.18
C GLN A 47 0.56 -0.22 8.92
N GLN A 48 -0.57 -0.21 8.20
CA GLN A 48 -1.89 -0.14 8.80
C GLN A 48 -2.26 -1.42 9.57
N ILE A 49 -1.95 -2.60 9.02
CA ILE A 49 -2.17 -3.91 9.66
C ILE A 49 -1.29 -4.05 10.91
N THR A 50 -0.08 -3.51 10.88
CA THR A 50 0.90 -3.56 11.98
C THR A 50 0.56 -2.59 13.11
N ARG A 51 -0.46 -1.74 12.99
CA ARG A 51 -0.90 -0.88 14.10
C ARG A 51 -1.36 -1.74 15.28
N ALA A 52 -0.99 -1.33 16.50
CA ALA A 52 -1.22 -2.14 17.70
C ALA A 52 -2.70 -2.43 17.97
N ASP A 53 -3.59 -1.47 17.67
CA ASP A 53 -5.04 -1.62 17.78
C ASP A 53 -5.59 -2.65 16.77
N VAL A 54 -5.10 -2.64 15.53
CA VAL A 54 -5.49 -3.60 14.50
C VAL A 54 -5.00 -5.01 14.84
N GLN A 55 -3.74 -5.15 15.29
CA GLN A 55 -3.20 -6.44 15.73
C GLN A 55 -3.99 -7.03 16.90
N GLN A 56 -4.32 -6.21 17.90
CA GLN A 56 -5.14 -6.65 19.04
C GLN A 56 -6.51 -7.15 18.59
N GLN A 57 -7.15 -6.44 17.65
CA GLN A 57 -8.43 -6.85 17.09
C GLN A 57 -8.32 -8.14 16.28
N LEU A 58 -7.27 -8.30 15.47
CA LEU A 58 -7.01 -9.53 14.70
C LEU A 58 -6.82 -10.73 15.63
N VAL A 59 -6.03 -10.57 16.70
CA VAL A 59 -5.83 -11.61 17.72
C VAL A 59 -7.13 -11.92 18.46
N ALA A 60 -7.94 -10.90 18.77
CA ALA A 60 -9.26 -11.09 19.38
C ALA A 60 -10.22 -11.89 18.47
N MET A 61 -10.06 -11.78 17.15
CA MET A 61 -10.78 -12.60 16.16
C MET A 61 -10.14 -13.97 15.93
N GLY A 62 -9.06 -14.32 16.64
CA GLY A 62 -8.36 -15.60 16.51
C GLY A 62 -7.42 -15.70 15.31
N VAL A 63 -7.08 -14.57 14.68
CA VAL A 63 -6.16 -14.50 13.53
C VAL A 63 -4.77 -14.08 14.00
N SER A 64 -3.75 -14.83 13.62
CA SER A 64 -2.37 -14.44 13.92
C SER A 64 -1.86 -13.39 12.92
N VAL A 65 -1.02 -12.47 13.39
CA VAL A 65 -0.44 -11.41 12.55
C VAL A 65 0.36 -12.03 11.39
N LYS A 66 1.11 -13.10 11.68
CA LYS A 66 1.92 -13.81 10.69
C LYS A 66 1.09 -14.40 9.54
N ASP A 67 -0.11 -14.91 9.83
CA ASP A 67 -0.99 -15.44 8.78
C ASP A 67 -1.50 -14.32 7.87
N VAL A 68 -1.74 -13.12 8.42
CA VAL A 68 -2.16 -11.95 7.65
C VAL A 68 -1.02 -11.45 6.76
N GLU A 69 0.20 -11.37 7.29
CA GLU A 69 1.40 -11.02 6.52
C GLU A 69 1.61 -11.96 5.32
N GLN A 70 1.46 -13.27 5.54
CA GLN A 70 1.57 -14.27 4.48
C GLN A 70 0.49 -14.09 3.40
N ARG A 71 -0.73 -13.73 3.80
CA ARG A 71 -1.81 -13.46 2.85
C ARG A 71 -1.57 -12.22 2.02
N ILE A 72 -1.10 -11.13 2.64
CA ILE A 72 -0.74 -9.89 1.95
C ILE A 72 0.41 -10.14 0.97
N ALA A 73 1.42 -10.93 1.38
CA ALA A 73 2.52 -11.30 0.50
C ALA A 73 2.09 -12.17 -0.70
N ALA A 74 1.01 -12.95 -0.54
CA ALA A 74 0.45 -13.79 -1.60
C ALA A 74 -0.56 -13.05 -2.50
N MET A 75 -0.98 -11.83 -2.16
CA MET A 75 -1.94 -11.05 -2.94
C MET A 75 -1.32 -10.46 -4.20
N THR A 76 -2.14 -10.44 -5.25
CA THR A 76 -1.83 -9.74 -6.50
C THR A 76 -1.88 -8.22 -6.29
N ASP A 77 -1.25 -7.47 -7.20
CA ASP A 77 -1.20 -6.02 -7.10
C ASP A 77 -2.60 -5.37 -7.10
N ALA A 78 -3.53 -5.93 -7.89
CA ALA A 78 -4.90 -5.45 -7.97
C ALA A 78 -5.67 -5.67 -6.66
N GLU A 79 -5.45 -6.81 -6.00
CA GLU A 79 -6.07 -7.13 -4.70
C GLU A 79 -5.54 -6.21 -3.59
N ILE A 80 -4.23 -5.90 -3.60
CA ILE A 80 -3.64 -4.95 -2.65
C ILE A 80 -4.22 -3.55 -2.86
N ALA A 81 -4.39 -3.09 -4.10
CA ALA A 81 -5.00 -1.80 -4.38
C ALA A 81 -6.45 -1.71 -3.91
N GLN A 82 -7.22 -2.77 -4.14
CA GLN A 82 -8.60 -2.85 -3.64
C GLN A 82 -8.64 -2.84 -2.11
N LEU A 83 -7.74 -3.59 -1.46
CA LEU A 83 -7.64 -3.63 0.00
C LEU A 83 -7.24 -2.28 0.59
N HIS A 84 -6.26 -1.60 0.00
CA HIS A 84 -5.84 -0.26 0.42
C HIS A 84 -6.98 0.75 0.35
N SER A 85 -7.76 0.75 -0.74
CA SER A 85 -8.94 1.62 -0.86
C SER A 85 -9.95 1.36 0.26
N GLN A 86 -10.22 0.10 0.59
CA GLN A 86 -11.15 -0.25 1.69
C GLN A 86 -10.62 0.21 3.05
N LEU A 87 -9.30 0.10 3.28
CA LEU A 87 -8.69 0.56 4.52
C LEU A 87 -8.69 2.08 4.67
N GLN A 88 -8.62 2.83 3.57
CA GLN A 88 -8.78 4.30 3.59
C GLN A 88 -10.20 4.75 3.94
N ASP A 89 -11.21 4.00 3.49
CA ASP A 89 -12.62 4.31 3.77
C ASP A 89 -13.02 3.98 5.22
N LEU A 90 -12.22 3.19 5.92
CA LEU A 90 -12.44 2.86 7.33
C LEU A 90 -11.97 4.03 8.22
N PRO A 91 -12.84 4.57 9.10
CA PRO A 91 -12.45 5.66 9.98
C PRO A 91 -11.40 5.20 10.99
N ALA A 92 -10.13 5.54 10.74
CA ALA A 92 -8.97 5.22 11.56
C ALA A 92 -8.96 5.88 12.97
N GLY A 93 -10.08 6.48 13.39
CA GLY A 93 -10.26 7.16 14.66
C GLY A 93 -11.23 6.49 15.63
N ALA A 94 -11.88 5.37 15.28
CA ALA A 94 -12.89 4.73 16.14
C ALA A 94 -12.31 3.92 17.33
N GLY A 95 -11.07 4.20 17.73
CA GLY A 95 -10.41 3.56 18.88
C GLY A 95 -10.57 4.34 20.19
N VAL A 96 -9.86 3.90 21.24
CA VAL A 96 -9.81 4.57 22.55
C VAL A 96 -9.48 6.06 22.43
N ILE A 97 -8.62 6.43 21.48
CA ILE A 97 -8.26 7.83 21.22
C ILE A 97 -9.47 8.64 20.72
N GLY A 98 -10.30 8.09 19.83
CA GLY A 98 -11.50 8.77 19.35
C GLY A 98 -12.57 8.90 20.43
N ILE A 99 -12.75 7.87 21.26
CA ILE A 99 -13.65 7.95 22.41
C ILE A 99 -13.15 9.01 23.40
N ALA A 100 -11.85 9.02 23.71
CA ALA A 100 -11.25 10.02 24.59
C ALA A 100 -11.41 11.44 24.03
N LEU A 101 -11.18 11.63 22.72
CA LEU A 101 -11.37 12.91 22.05
C LEU A 101 -12.85 13.35 22.06
N PHE A 102 -13.78 12.43 21.81
CA PHE A 102 -15.21 12.72 21.86
C PHE A 102 -15.65 13.18 23.27
N VAL A 103 -15.26 12.42 24.30
CA VAL A 103 -15.54 12.78 25.70
C VAL A 103 -14.90 14.13 26.06
N PHE A 104 -13.66 14.37 25.60
CA PHE A 104 -12.99 15.66 25.78
C PHE A 104 -13.79 16.81 25.15
N VAL A 105 -14.25 16.67 23.90
CA VAL A 105 -15.06 17.69 23.21
C VAL A 105 -16.38 17.94 23.93
N VAL A 106 -17.07 16.88 24.39
CA VAL A 106 -18.30 17.00 25.19
C VAL A 106 -18.03 17.81 26.45
N PHE A 107 -16.98 17.49 27.22
CA PHE A 107 -16.66 18.24 28.43
C PHE A 107 -16.31 19.70 28.12
N VAL A 108 -15.54 19.97 27.07
CA VAL A 108 -15.22 21.35 26.63
C VAL A 108 -16.50 22.15 26.34
N ILE A 109 -17.45 21.58 25.61
CA ILE A 109 -18.74 22.26 25.30
C ILE A 109 -19.54 22.49 26.58
N THR A 110 -19.59 21.49 27.46
CA THR A 110 -20.36 21.56 28.70
C THR A 110 -19.77 22.58 29.68
N ASP A 111 -18.46 22.79 29.63
CA ASP A 111 -17.71 23.79 30.41
C ASP A 111 -17.96 25.22 29.89
N VAL A 112 -17.93 25.42 28.56
CA VAL A 112 -18.27 26.70 27.92
C VAL A 112 -19.71 27.12 28.24
N LEU A 113 -20.64 26.17 28.34
CA LEU A 113 -22.03 26.41 28.74
C LEU A 113 -22.20 26.65 30.24
N GLY A 114 -21.16 26.43 31.05
CA GLY A 114 -21.19 26.57 32.51
C GLY A 114 -21.94 25.45 33.24
N ALA A 115 -22.19 24.32 32.58
CA ALA A 115 -22.82 23.16 33.20
C ALA A 115 -21.81 22.26 33.93
N THR A 116 -20.52 22.36 33.61
CA THR A 116 -19.40 21.73 34.30
C THR A 116 -18.23 22.71 34.47
N ASP A 117 -17.33 22.47 35.41
CA ASP A 117 -16.05 23.21 35.57
C ASP A 117 -14.93 22.17 35.72
N ILE A 118 -14.45 21.66 34.57
CA ILE A 118 -13.42 20.61 34.51
C ILE A 118 -12.11 21.18 33.97
N PHE A 119 -12.18 22.17 33.10
CA PHE A 119 -11.04 22.81 32.46
C PHE A 119 -10.89 24.25 32.93
N PRO A 120 -9.94 24.56 33.85
CA PRO A 120 -9.82 25.88 34.49
C PRO A 120 -9.39 27.01 33.54
N PHE A 121 -9.09 26.69 32.28
CA PHE A 121 -8.76 27.65 31.23
C PHE A 121 -9.95 27.99 30.34
N ILE A 122 -11.09 27.32 30.49
CA ILE A 122 -12.33 27.62 29.77
C ILE A 122 -13.15 28.57 30.63
N GLN A 123 -13.56 29.70 30.06
CA GLN A 123 -14.45 30.65 30.72
C GLN A 123 -15.87 30.46 30.19
N PRO A 124 -16.87 30.27 31.05
CA PRO A 124 -18.24 30.10 30.59
C PRO A 124 -18.73 31.36 29.87
N VAL A 125 -19.38 31.17 28.73
CA VAL A 125 -20.00 32.25 27.96
C VAL A 125 -21.21 32.73 28.75
N ARG A 126 -21.12 33.96 29.26
CA ARG A 126 -22.21 34.63 29.99
C ARG A 126 -23.26 35.19 29.06
#